data_AF-A0A923NGY0-F1
#
_entry.id   AF-A0A923NGY0-F1
#
_cell.length_a   1.000
_cell.length_b   1.000
_cell.length_c   1.000
_cell.angle_alpha   90.00
_cell.angle_beta   90.00
_cell.angle_gamma   90.00
#
_symmetry.space_group_name_H-M   'P 1'
#
loop_
_entity.id
_entity.type
_entity.pdbx_description
1 polymer ?
#
loop_
_entity_poly.entity_id
_entity_poly.type
_entity_poly.pdbx_seq_one_letter_code
_entity_poly.pdbx_strand_id
1 'polypeptide(L)'
;MLNQKQIIIEWQKAGLKENGFMFQDITNLYELAVHNADSDEEANKLIILAIRAAEKNGGKTAMAVENNLNKWLNAGATNATAVGEYESEAQKIQQTRYGNQPIQRETGPSKPTAEQIDQQNQRMAKELGYASVADMAKGTAEKLSELRRTRADRLAANASNGRTANGRRVVQRF
;
A
#
# COMPACT_ATOMS: atom_id res chain seq x y z
N MET A 1 4.33 38.13 16.62
CA MET A 1 3.97 38.67 15.28
C MET A 1 3.95 37.53 14.28
N LEU A 2 2.82 37.31 13.61
CA LEU A 2 2.62 36.25 12.63
C LEU A 2 3.50 36.48 11.38
N ASN A 3 4.44 35.57 11.09
CA ASN A 3 5.22 35.62 9.85
C ASN A 3 4.46 34.92 8.71
N GLN A 4 3.27 35.43 8.43
CA GLN A 4 2.30 34.88 7.47
C GLN A 4 2.91 34.65 6.08
N LYS A 5 3.82 35.53 5.66
CA LYS A 5 4.51 35.45 4.37
C LYS A 5 5.35 34.17 4.26
N GLN A 6 6.07 33.80 5.33
CA GLN A 6 6.88 32.59 5.33
C GLN A 6 6.01 31.33 5.33
N ILE A 7 4.92 31.33 6.09
CA ILE A 7 3.97 30.20 6.14
C ILE A 7 3.34 29.96 4.77
N ILE A 8 2.94 31.02 4.06
CA ILE A 8 2.40 30.91 2.70
C ILE A 8 3.43 30.30 1.74
N ILE A 9 4.69 30.77 1.78
CA ILE A 9 5.74 30.23 0.91
C ILE A 9 5.94 28.72 1.14
N GLU A 10 5.96 28.28 2.41
CA GLU A 10 6.12 26.86 2.73
C GLU A 10 4.86 26.06 2.37
N TRP A 11 3.67 26.64 2.49
CA TRP A 11 2.40 26.06 2.06
C TRP A 11 2.40 25.74 0.57
N GLN A 12 2.84 26.71 -0.24
CA GLN A 12 2.94 26.58 -1.69
C GLN A 12 4.01 25.55 -2.09
N LYS A 13 5.18 25.59 -1.45
CA LYS A 13 6.26 24.61 -1.68
C LYS A 13 5.80 23.18 -1.39
N ALA A 14 5.05 22.97 -0.31
CA ALA A 14 4.48 21.67 0.03
C ALA A 14 3.41 21.18 -0.97
N GLY A 15 2.97 22.05 -1.89
CA GLY A 15 1.90 21.78 -2.85
C GLY A 15 0.56 21.55 -2.17
N LEU A 16 0.33 22.18 -1.01
CA LEU A 16 -0.96 22.15 -0.33
C LEU A 16 -1.98 22.92 -1.17
N LYS A 17 -3.24 22.45 -1.16
CA LYS A 17 -4.29 23.02 -2.01
C LYS A 17 -4.49 24.51 -1.72
N GLU A 18 -4.28 25.33 -2.75
CA GLU A 18 -4.68 26.75 -2.76
C GLU A 18 -6.18 26.81 -3.07
N ASN A 19 -7.01 26.79 -2.03
CA ASN A 19 -8.45 27.05 -2.13
C ASN A 19 -8.73 28.52 -1.73
N GLY A 20 -9.95 29.01 -1.98
CA GLY A 20 -10.37 30.35 -1.50
C GLY A 20 -10.40 30.51 0.03
N PHE A 21 -10.07 29.46 0.78
CA PHE A 21 -10.05 29.40 2.24
C PHE A 21 -8.64 29.31 2.84
N MET A 22 -7.58 29.26 2.02
CA MET A 22 -6.21 29.03 2.47
C MET A 22 -5.78 30.01 3.57
N PHE A 23 -6.14 31.28 3.42
CA PHE A 23 -5.79 32.30 4.42
C PHE A 23 -6.52 32.08 5.74
N GLN A 24 -7.78 31.65 5.70
CA GLN A 24 -8.55 31.30 6.90
C GLN A 24 -7.96 30.04 7.56
N ASP A 25 -7.61 29.03 6.75
CA ASP A 25 -6.99 27.80 7.24
C ASP A 25 -5.67 28.09 7.96
N ILE A 26 -4.79 28.91 7.37
CA ILE A 26 -3.53 29.35 7.98
C ILE A 26 -3.79 30.12 9.27
N THR A 27 -4.80 30.99 9.31
CA THR A 27 -5.15 31.78 10.49
C THR A 27 -5.62 30.88 11.63
N ASN A 28 -6.53 29.95 11.35
CA ASN A 28 -7.03 28.99 12.35
C ASN A 28 -5.90 28.12 12.91
N LEU A 29 -5.02 27.62 12.03
CA LEU A 29 -3.84 26.85 12.43
C LEU A 29 -2.88 27.66 13.31
N TYR A 30 -2.75 28.96 13.02
CA TYR A 30 -1.92 29.84 13.82
C TYR A 30 -2.52 30.15 15.18
N GLU A 31 -3.82 30.41 15.27
CA GLU A 31 -4.50 30.58 16.56
C GLU A 31 -4.34 29.34 17.43
N LEU A 32 -4.55 28.14 16.85
CA LEU A 32 -4.31 26.87 17.54
C LEU A 32 -2.87 26.75 18.07
N ALA A 33 -1.87 27.11 17.26
CA ALA A 33 -0.48 27.06 17.67
C ALA A 33 -0.16 28.09 18.78
N VAL A 34 -0.60 29.34 18.64
CA VAL A 34 -0.32 30.42 19.61
C VAL A 34 -0.93 30.13 20.98
N HIS A 35 -2.10 29.51 21.03
CA HIS A 35 -2.75 29.17 22.31
C HIS A 35 -2.00 28.10 23.10
N ASN A 36 -1.15 27.31 22.45
CA ASN A 36 -0.48 26.15 23.06
C ASN A 36 1.05 26.25 23.06
N ALA A 37 1.64 27.11 22.23
CA ALA A 37 3.09 27.25 22.11
C ALA A 37 3.68 28.13 23.21
N ASP A 38 4.98 27.93 23.46
CA ASP A 38 5.72 28.69 24.48
C ASP A 38 5.86 30.19 24.10
N SER A 39 5.72 30.53 22.81
CA SER A 39 5.71 31.90 22.29
C SER A 39 5.13 31.98 20.88
N ASP A 40 4.80 33.20 20.43
CA ASP A 40 4.47 33.51 19.03
C ASP A 40 5.53 32.99 18.03
N GLU A 41 6.82 33.07 18.40
CA GLU A 41 7.91 32.63 17.54
C GLU A 41 7.89 31.10 17.39
N GLU A 42 7.68 30.39 18.50
CA GLU A 42 7.54 28.93 18.48
C GLU A 42 6.26 28.50 17.75
N ALA A 43 5.14 29.22 17.91
CA ALA A 43 3.92 28.97 17.15
C ALA A 43 4.16 29.01 15.63
N ASN A 44 4.90 30.03 15.14
CA ASN A 44 5.28 30.11 13.73
C ASN A 44 6.14 28.90 13.29
N LYS A 45 7.12 28.49 14.12
CA LYS A 45 7.99 27.35 13.82
C LYS A 45 7.19 26.04 13.77
N LEU A 46 6.28 25.82 14.72
CA LEU A 46 5.42 24.63 14.78
C LEU A 46 4.57 24.47 13.51
N ILE A 47 3.98 25.55 13.01
CA ILE A 47 3.19 25.50 11.76
C ILE A 47 4.06 25.15 10.56
N ILE A 48 5.24 25.77 10.43
CA ILE A 48 6.17 25.45 9.35
C ILE A 48 6.59 23.99 9.42
N LEU A 49 6.89 23.47 10.62
CA LEU A 49 7.19 22.06 10.81
C LEU A 49 5.99 21.18 10.42
N ALA A 50 4.77 21.55 10.78
CA ALA A 50 3.57 20.77 10.48
C ALA A 50 3.28 20.70 8.98
N ILE A 51 3.54 21.79 8.24
CA ILE A 51 3.47 21.85 6.78
C ILE A 51 4.50 20.91 6.15
N ARG A 52 5.76 20.96 6.60
CA ARG A 52 6.83 20.07 6.11
C ARG A 52 6.56 18.60 6.44
N ALA A 53 5.99 18.32 7.61
CA ALA A 53 5.58 16.98 7.98
C ALA A 53 4.42 16.48 7.10
N ALA A 54 3.47 17.35 6.76
CA ALA A 54 2.39 17.03 5.83
C ALA A 54 2.96 16.72 4.43
N GLU A 55 3.89 17.53 3.93
CA GLU A 55 4.60 17.28 2.67
C GLU A 55 5.30 15.91 2.67
N LYS A 56 6.11 15.63 3.70
CA LYS A 56 6.84 14.36 3.85
C LYS A 56 5.91 13.15 3.86
N ASN A 57 4.72 13.29 4.45
CA ASN A 57 3.71 12.25 4.53
C ASN A 57 2.75 12.21 3.32
N GLY A 58 2.98 13.03 2.29
CA GLY A 58 2.14 13.09 1.08
C GLY A 58 0.80 13.81 1.27
N GLY A 59 0.61 14.51 2.39
CA GLY A 59 -0.57 15.33 2.66
C GLY A 59 -0.65 16.56 1.74
N LYS A 60 -1.86 16.86 1.25
CA LYS A 60 -2.12 17.97 0.31
C LYS A 60 -3.20 18.94 0.79
N THR A 61 -3.64 18.82 2.04
CA THR A 61 -4.78 19.57 2.61
C THR A 61 -4.41 20.23 3.92
N ALA A 62 -5.12 21.31 4.28
CA ALA A 62 -5.00 21.97 5.58
C ALA A 62 -5.21 21.01 6.75
N MET A 63 -6.17 20.08 6.62
CA MET A 63 -6.43 19.03 7.60
C MET A 63 -5.20 18.14 7.88
N ALA A 64 -4.34 17.89 6.90
CA ALA A 64 -3.11 17.13 7.13
C ALA A 64 -2.12 17.91 8.01
N VAL A 65 -2.04 19.23 7.83
CA VAL A 65 -1.22 20.13 8.66
C VAL A 65 -1.80 20.18 10.08
N GLU A 66 -3.11 20.36 10.19
CA GLU A 66 -3.83 20.38 11.47
C GLU A 66 -3.63 19.10 12.28
N ASN A 67 -3.73 17.94 11.63
CA ASN A 67 -3.54 16.65 12.29
C ASN A 67 -2.12 16.50 12.86
N ASN A 68 -1.10 16.94 12.12
CA ASN A 68 0.28 16.92 12.63
C ASN A 68 0.45 17.87 13.82
N LEU A 69 -0.11 19.08 13.73
CA LEU A 69 -0.04 20.07 14.79
C LEU A 69 -0.73 19.57 16.06
N ASN A 70 -1.98 19.08 15.96
CA ASN A 70 -2.72 18.50 17.08
C ASN A 70 -2.00 17.29 17.69
N LYS A 71 -1.40 16.43 16.87
CA LYS A 71 -0.61 15.28 17.35
C LYS A 71 0.53 15.72 18.27
N TRP A 72 1.27 16.77 17.88
CA TRP A 72 2.38 17.29 18.67
C TRP A 72 1.92 18.04 19.91
N LEU A 73 0.92 18.91 19.78
CA LEU A 73 0.37 19.67 20.90
C LEU A 73 -0.23 18.74 21.98
N ASN A 74 -0.96 17.69 21.57
CA ASN A 74 -1.50 16.69 22.50
C ASN A 74 -0.41 15.86 23.19
N ALA A 75 0.77 15.76 22.60
CA ALA A 75 1.94 15.13 23.21
C ALA A 75 2.75 16.10 24.11
N GLY A 76 2.31 17.35 24.25
CA GLY A 76 2.99 18.38 25.03
C GLY A 76 4.19 19.02 24.30
N ALA A 77 4.35 18.80 23.00
CA ALA A 77 5.43 19.40 22.21
C ALA A 77 5.08 20.82 21.78
N THR A 78 5.29 21.79 22.67
CA THR A 78 4.91 23.22 22.52
C THR A 78 5.97 24.10 21.87
N ASN A 79 7.12 23.55 21.48
CA ASN A 79 8.21 24.24 20.79
C ASN A 79 8.91 23.32 19.76
N ALA A 80 9.71 23.91 18.88
CA ALA A 80 10.35 23.19 17.77
C ALA A 80 11.30 22.07 18.24
N THR A 81 12.01 22.27 19.36
CA THR A 81 12.92 21.26 19.93
C THR A 81 12.14 20.04 20.40
N ALA A 82 11.05 20.27 21.16
CA ALA A 82 10.19 19.22 21.68
C ALA A 82 9.52 18.41 20.54
N VAL A 83 9.15 19.06 19.43
CA VAL A 83 8.67 18.34 18.23
C VAL A 83 9.75 17.44 17.63
N GLY A 84 10.99 17.92 17.56
CA GLY A 84 12.12 17.13 17.08
C GLY A 84 12.39 15.89 17.95
N GLU A 85 12.35 16.05 19.27
CA GLU A 85 12.48 14.96 20.23
C GLU A 85 11.33 13.95 20.08
N TYR A 86 10.09 14.44 20.05
CA TYR A 86 8.90 13.61 19.87
C TYR A 86 8.94 12.77 18.59
N GLU A 87 9.29 13.37 17.45
CA GLU A 87 9.38 12.64 16.18
C GLU A 87 10.57 11.65 16.15
N SER A 88 11.67 11.96 16.85
CA SER A 88 12.79 11.03 17.02
C SER A 88 12.41 9.82 17.85
N GLU A 89 11.73 10.03 18.98
CA GLU A 89 11.22 8.95 19.82
C GLU A 89 10.15 8.12 19.10
N ALA A 90 9.23 8.75 18.39
CA ALA A 90 8.23 8.07 17.58
C ALA A 90 8.89 7.16 16.52
N GLN A 91 9.95 7.64 15.87
CA GLN A 91 10.72 6.81 14.93
C GLN A 91 11.45 5.66 15.62
N LYS A 92 12.04 5.88 16.81
CA LYS A 92 12.67 4.79 17.59
C LYS A 92 11.66 3.74 18.02
N ILE A 93 10.45 4.13 18.43
CA ILE A 93 9.38 3.19 18.80
C ILE A 93 8.92 2.38 17.57
N GLN A 94 8.76 3.02 16.42
CA GLN A 94 8.46 2.33 15.16
C GLN A 94 9.59 1.37 14.77
N GLN A 95 10.85 1.82 14.83
CA GLN A 95 12.01 0.97 14.56
C GLN A 95 12.13 -0.20 15.55
N THR A 96 11.79 0.00 16.83
CA THR A 96 11.82 -1.07 17.83
C THR A 96 10.76 -2.14 17.53
N ARG A 97 9.58 -1.73 17.02
CA ARG A 97 8.51 -2.63 16.56
C ARG A 97 8.91 -3.46 15.34
N TYR A 98 9.74 -2.93 14.44
CA TYR A 98 10.14 -3.60 13.19
C TYR A 98 11.58 -4.16 13.21
N GLY A 99 12.39 -3.81 14.21
CA GLY A 99 13.84 -4.05 14.21
C GLY A 99 14.38 -4.85 15.40
N ASN A 100 13.64 -4.97 16.51
CA ASN A 100 14.14 -5.64 17.73
C ASN A 100 13.31 -6.83 18.22
N GLN A 101 12.27 -7.23 17.50
CA GLN A 101 11.81 -8.61 17.61
C GLN A 101 12.66 -9.41 16.63
N PRO A 102 13.39 -10.46 17.06
CA PRO A 102 13.85 -11.44 16.08
C PRO A 102 12.60 -11.84 15.32
N ILE A 103 12.58 -11.56 14.02
CA ILE A 103 11.53 -12.07 13.15
C ILE A 103 11.64 -13.58 13.36
N GLN A 104 10.74 -14.14 14.18
CA GLN A 104 10.47 -15.55 14.14
C GLN A 104 9.87 -15.74 12.77
N ARG A 105 10.76 -15.87 11.78
CA ARG A 105 10.44 -16.57 10.56
C ARG A 105 10.12 -17.94 11.10
N GLU A 106 8.86 -18.20 11.36
CA GLU A 106 8.37 -19.56 11.19
C GLU A 106 8.95 -19.96 9.85
N THR A 107 9.91 -20.88 9.88
CA THR A 107 10.38 -21.52 8.67
C THR A 107 9.11 -22.07 8.06
N GLY A 108 8.57 -21.36 7.07
CA GLY A 108 7.49 -21.88 6.25
C GLY A 108 7.88 -23.29 5.83
N PRO A 109 6.90 -24.19 5.65
CA PRO A 109 7.15 -25.63 5.54
C PRO A 109 8.38 -25.88 4.68
N SER A 110 9.39 -26.56 5.24
CA SER A 110 10.67 -26.81 4.58
C SER A 110 10.39 -27.21 3.14
N LYS A 111 11.04 -26.52 2.18
CA LYS A 111 10.87 -26.84 0.77
C LYS A 111 11.02 -28.36 0.60
N PRO A 112 10.10 -29.03 -0.10
CA PRO A 112 10.19 -30.47 -0.30
C PRO A 112 11.57 -30.84 -0.83
N THR A 113 12.17 -31.87 -0.26
CA THR A 113 13.45 -32.38 -0.78
C THR A 113 13.23 -33.01 -2.16
N ALA A 114 14.29 -33.11 -2.97
CA ALA A 114 14.20 -33.75 -4.28
C ALA A 114 13.59 -35.16 -4.20
N GLU A 115 13.97 -35.93 -3.17
CA GLU A 115 13.43 -37.27 -2.91
C GLU A 115 11.92 -37.27 -2.61
N GLN A 116 11.44 -36.28 -1.84
CA GLN A 116 10.02 -36.13 -1.55
C GLN A 116 9.21 -35.79 -2.81
N ILE A 117 9.77 -34.95 -3.68
CA ILE A 117 9.16 -34.60 -4.98
C ILE A 117 9.11 -35.84 -5.88
N ASP A 118 10.18 -36.62 -5.95
CA ASP A 118 10.23 -37.83 -6.78
C ASP A 118 9.22 -38.88 -6.31
N GLN A 119 9.12 -39.11 -5.00
CA GLN A 119 8.11 -40.01 -4.43
C GLN A 119 6.67 -39.51 -4.67
N GLN A 120 6.45 -38.19 -4.64
CA GLN A 120 5.15 -37.60 -4.94
C GLN A 120 4.79 -37.79 -6.42
N ASN A 121 5.74 -37.56 -7.33
CA ASN A 121 5.53 -37.74 -8.78
C ASN A 121 5.25 -39.20 -9.13
N GLN A 122 5.94 -40.15 -8.51
CA GLN A 122 5.68 -41.59 -8.69
C GLN A 122 4.28 -41.99 -8.20
N ARG A 123 3.85 -41.48 -7.04
CA ARG A 123 2.48 -41.70 -6.53
C ARG A 123 1.44 -41.14 -7.49
N MET A 124 1.63 -39.91 -7.95
CA MET A 124 0.72 -39.24 -8.88
C MET A 124 0.62 -39.98 -10.22
N ALA A 125 1.74 -40.44 -10.77
CA ALA A 125 1.73 -41.25 -11.99
C ALA A 125 0.88 -42.52 -11.83
N LYS A 126 1.01 -43.22 -10.69
CA LYS A 126 0.24 -44.41 -10.39
C LYS A 126 -1.25 -44.12 -10.19
N GLU A 127 -1.60 -43.06 -9.47
CA GLU A 127 -2.99 -42.62 -9.25
C GLU A 127 -3.70 -42.27 -10.56
N LEU A 128 -2.97 -41.64 -11.48
CA LEU A 128 -3.47 -41.29 -12.81
C LEU A 128 -3.41 -42.47 -13.81
N GLY A 129 -2.97 -43.66 -13.38
CA GLY A 129 -2.94 -44.88 -14.19
C GLY A 129 -1.77 -44.99 -15.17
N TYR A 130 -0.73 -44.17 -15.01
CA TYR A 130 0.49 -44.24 -15.83
C TYR A 130 1.50 -45.24 -15.26
N ALA A 131 2.24 -45.93 -16.14
CA ALA A 131 3.27 -46.89 -15.77
C ALA A 131 4.53 -46.24 -15.18
N SER A 132 4.80 -44.98 -15.52
CA SER A 132 5.94 -44.22 -15.00
C SER A 132 5.68 -42.71 -15.03
N VAL A 133 6.52 -41.96 -14.30
CA VAL A 133 6.51 -40.47 -14.34
C VAL A 133 6.83 -39.95 -15.75
N ALA A 134 7.69 -40.64 -16.49
CA ALA A 134 8.02 -40.29 -17.87
C ALA A 134 6.82 -40.47 -18.80
N ASP A 135 6.06 -41.56 -18.63
CA ASP A 135 4.82 -41.81 -19.39
C ASP A 135 3.74 -40.77 -19.07
N MET A 136 3.63 -40.38 -17.79
CA MET A 136 2.75 -39.29 -17.36
C MET A 136 3.16 -37.96 -18.01
N ALA A 137 4.45 -37.61 -18.01
CA ALA A 137 4.96 -36.39 -18.63
C ALA A 137 4.71 -36.38 -20.15
N LYS A 138 4.91 -37.52 -20.82
CA LYS A 138 4.63 -37.67 -22.25
C LYS A 138 3.14 -37.57 -22.56
N GLY A 139 2.31 -38.30 -21.83
CA GLY A 139 0.86 -38.31 -22.01
C GLY A 139 0.21 -36.94 -21.73
N THR A 140 0.70 -36.22 -20.72
CA THR A 140 0.25 -34.84 -20.43
C THR A 140 0.66 -33.86 -21.53
N ALA A 141 1.89 -33.96 -22.05
CA ALA A 141 2.35 -33.13 -23.16
C ALA A 141 1.58 -33.41 -24.46
N GLU A 142 1.34 -34.68 -24.78
CA GLU A 142 0.51 -35.11 -25.91
C GLU A 142 -0.92 -34.60 -25.78
N LYS A 143 -1.52 -34.74 -24.59
CA LYS A 143 -2.86 -34.22 -24.34
C LYS A 143 -2.89 -32.70 -24.49
N LEU A 144 -1.94 -31.96 -23.94
CA LEU A 144 -1.87 -30.51 -24.11
C LEU A 144 -1.75 -30.11 -25.58
N SER A 145 -0.95 -30.84 -26.37
CA SER A 145 -0.82 -30.64 -27.81
C SER A 145 -2.13 -30.89 -28.55
N GLU A 146 -2.82 -31.98 -28.24
CA GLU A 146 -4.16 -32.29 -28.75
C GLU A 146 -5.14 -31.17 -28.39
N LEU A 147 -5.18 -30.75 -27.12
CA LEU A 147 -6.09 -29.70 -26.66
C LEU A 147 -5.83 -28.35 -27.37
N ARG A 148 -4.60 -28.09 -27.79
CA ARG A 148 -4.24 -26.89 -28.58
C ARG A 148 -4.66 -27.04 -30.03
N ARG A 149 -4.41 -28.21 -30.65
CA ARG A 149 -4.78 -28.49 -32.04
C ARG A 149 -6.30 -28.46 -32.24
N THR A 150 -7.06 -29.10 -31.36
CA THR A 150 -8.53 -29.18 -31.45
C THR A 150 -9.22 -27.98 -30.80
N ARG A 151 -8.49 -26.91 -30.46
CA ARG A 151 -9.06 -25.74 -29.78
C ARG A 151 -10.16 -25.09 -30.60
N ALA A 152 -9.92 -24.89 -31.91
CA ALA A 152 -10.90 -24.27 -32.80
C ALA A 152 -12.18 -25.11 -32.89
N ASP A 153 -12.04 -26.42 -33.12
CA ASP A 153 -13.17 -27.34 -33.24
C ASP A 153 -13.98 -27.47 -31.93
N ARG A 154 -13.31 -27.49 -30.77
CA ARG A 154 -14.01 -27.49 -29.47
C ARG A 154 -14.73 -26.18 -29.17
N LEU A 155 -14.15 -25.04 -29.58
CA LEU A 155 -14.82 -23.75 -29.43
C LEU A 155 -16.01 -23.63 -30.39
N ALA A 156 -15.90 -24.20 -31.59
CA ALA A 156 -17.00 -24.27 -32.56
C ALA A 156 -18.11 -25.22 -32.11
N ALA A 157 -17.79 -26.40 -31.57
CA ALA A 157 -18.77 -27.35 -31.03
C ALA A 157 -19.54 -26.79 -29.82
N ASN A 158 -18.91 -25.93 -29.02
CA ASN A 158 -19.56 -25.21 -27.91
C ASN A 158 -20.38 -23.98 -28.36
N ALA A 159 -20.28 -23.55 -29.62
CA ALA A 159 -21.02 -22.41 -30.15
C ALA A 159 -22.54 -22.69 -30.29
N SER A 160 -22.97 -23.97 -30.30
CA SER A 160 -24.38 -24.35 -30.42
C SER A 160 -25.21 -24.12 -29.16
N ASN A 161 -24.58 -23.83 -28.00
CA ASN A 161 -25.30 -23.51 -26.76
C ASN A 161 -25.85 -22.07 -26.74
N GLY A 162 -25.80 -21.36 -27.88
CA GLY A 162 -26.32 -20.01 -28.02
C GLY A 162 -25.64 -19.01 -27.10
N ARG A 163 -24.41 -19.28 -26.63
CA ARG A 163 -23.64 -18.42 -25.72
C ARG A 163 -22.29 -18.08 -26.34
N THR A 164 -21.87 -16.82 -26.22
CA THR A 164 -20.55 -16.33 -26.64
C THR A 164 -19.44 -16.92 -25.74
N ALA A 165 -18.18 -16.76 -26.15
CA ALA A 165 -17.01 -17.20 -25.37
C ALA A 165 -16.94 -16.63 -23.94
N ASN A 166 -17.70 -15.57 -23.63
CA ASN A 166 -17.85 -14.96 -22.31
C ASN A 166 -19.18 -15.34 -21.60
N GLY A 167 -19.87 -16.39 -22.06
CA GLY A 167 -21.10 -16.91 -21.43
C GLY A 167 -22.38 -16.12 -21.72
N ARG A 168 -22.36 -15.07 -22.55
CA ARG A 168 -23.55 -14.25 -22.87
C ARG A 168 -24.36 -14.86 -24.01
N ARG A 169 -25.69 -14.93 -23.89
CA ARG A 169 -26.55 -15.48 -24.95
C ARG A 169 -26.46 -14.64 -26.24
N VAL A 170 -26.21 -15.28 -27.38
CA VAL A 170 -26.29 -14.65 -28.70
C VAL A 170 -27.77 -14.47 -29.01
N VAL A 171 -28.24 -13.23 -29.04
CA VAL A 171 -29.63 -12.92 -29.38
C VAL A 171 -29.81 -13.19 -30.88
N GLN A 172 -30.50 -14.28 -31.22
CA GLN A 172 -31.02 -14.49 -32.58
C GLN A 172 -32.05 -13.40 -32.87
N ARG A 173 -31.74 -12.50 -33.80
CA ARG A 173 -32.74 -11.62 -34.41
C ARG A 173 -33.37 -12.39 -35.57
N PHE A 174 -34.69 -12.48 -35.54
CA PHE A 174 -35.53 -12.91 -36.66
C PHE A 174 -35.38 -11.96 -37.84
#